data_AF-A0A964Z0V2-F1
#
_entry.id   AF-A0A964Z0V2-F1
#
_cell.length_a   1.000
_cell.length_b   1.000
_cell.length_c   1.000
_cell.angle_alpha   90.00
_cell.angle_beta   90.00
_cell.angle_gamma   90.00
#
_symmetry.space_group_name_H-M   'P 1'
#
loop_
_entity.id
_entity.type
_entity.pdbx_description
1 polymer ?
#
loop_
_entity_poly.entity_id
_entity_poly.type
_entity_poly.pdbx_seq_one_letter_code
_entity_poly.pdbx_strand_id
1 'polypeptide(L)'
;QAVKDNNKQIKTVTAASKNDQNNKENIESSIEKEALKLIFQFPILVSEWLKQINVETFTQLKFRELFEVLDKLEISENLIDNLLIDNEDEEFKNLIAALSVEDFKANVDKKYVDSIFARLIELSTSRTIADLKSQLQRLEPDSNSKDHDKLFQDLLELEEYRRALREKAMGTS
;
A
#
# COMPACT_ATOMS: atom_id res chain seq x y z
N GLN A 1 -16.10 5.29 -43.91
CA GLN A 1 -15.22 6.19 -43.14
C GLN A 1 -15.34 6.00 -41.62
N ALA A 2 -16.55 5.87 -41.05
CA ALA A 2 -16.78 5.79 -39.58
C ALA A 2 -16.15 4.60 -38.81
N VAL A 3 -15.87 3.46 -39.46
CA VAL A 3 -15.30 2.26 -38.78
C VAL A 3 -13.80 2.43 -38.47
N LYS A 4 -13.08 3.28 -39.22
CA LYS A 4 -11.64 3.51 -38.99
C LYS A 4 -11.39 4.45 -37.81
N ASP A 5 -12.32 5.36 -37.51
CA ASP A 5 -12.20 6.34 -36.43
C ASP A 5 -12.50 5.72 -35.05
N ASN A 6 -13.47 4.81 -34.96
CA ASN A 6 -13.77 4.06 -33.73
C ASN A 6 -12.61 3.14 -33.28
N ASN A 7 -11.91 2.50 -34.22
CA ASN A 7 -10.76 1.65 -33.89
C ASN A 7 -9.52 2.45 -33.43
N LYS A 8 -9.41 3.72 -33.82
CA LYS A 8 -8.35 4.63 -33.37
C LYS A 8 -8.63 5.18 -31.97
N GLN A 9 -9.90 5.45 -31.64
CA GLN A 9 -10.34 5.83 -30.29
C GLN A 9 -10.23 4.68 -29.28
N ILE A 10 -10.62 3.45 -29.65
CA ILE A 10 -10.49 2.28 -28.74
C ILE A 10 -9.01 1.96 -28.46
N LYS A 11 -8.12 2.05 -29.44
CA LYS A 11 -6.67 1.85 -29.22
C LYS A 11 -6.03 2.92 -28.33
N THR A 12 -6.51 4.17 -28.37
CA THR A 12 -5.98 5.27 -27.55
C THR A 12 -6.47 5.21 -26.11
N VAL A 13 -7.72 4.83 -25.86
CA VAL A 13 -8.27 4.63 -24.50
C VAL A 13 -7.61 3.44 -23.80
N THR A 14 -7.39 2.32 -24.50
CA THR A 14 -6.73 1.13 -23.92
C THR A 14 -5.24 1.37 -23.64
N ALA A 15 -4.56 2.22 -24.43
CA ALA A 15 -3.16 2.57 -24.18
C ALA A 15 -2.99 3.55 -23.01
N ALA A 16 -3.90 4.53 -22.86
CA ALA A 16 -3.91 5.46 -21.72
C ALA A 16 -4.18 4.72 -20.41
N SER A 17 -5.19 3.84 -20.37
CA SER A 17 -5.52 3.04 -19.19
C SER A 17 -4.38 2.09 -18.78
N LYS A 18 -3.62 1.53 -19.73
CA LYS A 18 -2.45 0.69 -19.44
C LYS A 18 -1.27 1.50 -18.91
N ASN A 19 -1.02 2.69 -19.45
CA ASN A 19 0.06 3.57 -18.97
C ASN A 19 -0.23 4.10 -17.56
N ASP A 20 -1.48 4.46 -17.26
CA ASP A 20 -1.87 4.93 -15.92
C ASP A 20 -1.79 3.82 -14.87
N GLN A 21 -2.17 2.58 -15.23
CA GLN A 21 -2.01 1.40 -14.37
C GLN A 21 -0.54 1.08 -14.10
N ASN A 22 0.28 0.99 -15.15
CA ASN A 22 1.72 0.74 -15.00
C ASN A 22 2.41 1.81 -14.14
N ASN A 23 2.05 3.09 -14.32
CA ASN A 23 2.61 4.17 -13.52
C ASN A 23 2.17 4.08 -12.05
N LYS A 24 0.90 3.75 -11.80
CA LYS A 24 0.38 3.56 -10.44
C LYS A 24 1.06 2.39 -9.74
N GLU A 25 1.20 1.24 -10.41
CA GLU A 25 1.90 0.06 -9.88
C GLU A 25 3.37 0.36 -9.58
N ASN A 26 4.04 1.15 -10.43
CA ASN A 26 5.42 1.60 -10.20
C ASN A 26 5.55 2.50 -8.96
N ILE A 27 4.60 3.41 -8.75
CA ILE A 27 4.59 4.29 -7.57
C ILE A 27 4.33 3.47 -6.31
N GLU A 28 3.34 2.60 -6.33
CA GLU A 28 2.96 1.73 -5.22
C GLU A 28 4.12 0.82 -4.80
N SER A 29 4.71 0.12 -5.76
CA SER A 29 5.91 -0.69 -5.57
C SER A 29 7.07 0.11 -4.97
N SER A 30 7.28 1.35 -5.42
CA SER A 30 8.31 2.21 -4.86
C SER A 30 8.02 2.62 -3.41
N ILE A 31 6.75 2.85 -3.05
CA ILE A 31 6.34 3.22 -1.70
C ILE A 31 6.45 2.03 -0.74
N GLU A 32 6.02 0.85 -1.17
CA GLU A 32 6.16 -0.39 -0.39
C GLU A 32 7.62 -0.69 -0.07
N LYS A 33 8.49 -0.58 -1.08
CA LYS A 33 9.94 -0.74 -0.90
C LYS A 33 10.50 0.28 0.09
N GLU A 34 10.12 1.54 -0.05
CA GLU A 34 10.58 2.61 0.84
C GLU A 34 10.14 2.39 2.28
N ALA A 35 8.90 1.92 2.49
CA ALA A 35 8.40 1.58 3.81
C ALA A 35 9.18 0.41 4.43
N LEU A 36 9.45 -0.66 3.68
CA LEU A 36 10.25 -1.78 4.19
C LEU A 36 11.67 -1.36 4.57
N LYS A 37 12.31 -0.51 3.76
CA LYS A 37 13.62 0.08 4.13
C LYS A 37 13.54 0.83 5.46
N LEU A 38 12.50 1.65 5.66
CA LEU A 38 12.30 2.36 6.93
C LEU A 38 12.10 1.41 8.12
N ILE A 39 11.40 0.30 7.91
CA ILE A 39 11.18 -0.71 8.97
C ILE A 39 12.50 -1.37 9.38
N PHE A 40 13.34 -1.74 8.42
CA PHE A 40 14.63 -2.38 8.72
C PHE A 40 15.68 -1.42 9.30
N GLN A 41 15.76 -0.21 8.74
CA GLN A 41 16.82 0.73 9.09
C GLN A 41 16.46 1.64 10.27
N PHE A 42 15.17 1.88 10.51
CA PHE A 42 14.67 2.76 11.58
C PHE A 42 13.46 2.15 12.34
N PRO A 43 13.58 0.92 12.88
CA PRO A 43 12.45 0.17 13.45
C PRO A 43 11.72 0.94 14.56
N ILE A 44 12.46 1.64 15.43
CA ILE A 44 11.88 2.43 16.53
C ILE A 44 11.05 3.61 16.02
N LEU A 45 11.52 4.28 14.95
CA LEU A 45 10.88 5.47 14.39
C LEU A 45 9.53 5.16 13.72
N VAL A 46 9.35 3.92 13.24
CA VAL A 46 8.14 3.48 12.54
C VAL A 46 7.16 2.68 13.41
N SER A 47 7.51 2.41 14.67
CA SER A 47 6.75 1.52 15.56
C SER A 47 5.24 1.84 15.67
N GLU A 48 4.87 3.12 15.74
CA GLU A 48 3.45 3.54 15.77
C GLU A 48 2.72 3.36 14.44
N TRP A 49 3.46 3.41 13.32
CA TRP A 49 2.92 3.16 11.99
C TRP A 49 2.72 1.67 11.73
N LEU A 50 3.57 0.82 12.28
CA LEU A 50 3.46 -0.63 12.16
C LEU A 50 2.12 -1.17 12.70
N LYS A 51 1.56 -0.51 13.72
CA LYS A 51 0.23 -0.85 14.28
C LYS A 51 -0.93 -0.58 13.32
N GLN A 52 -0.71 0.16 12.22
CA GLN A 52 -1.73 0.59 11.28
C GLN A 52 -1.65 -0.12 9.92
N ILE A 53 -0.62 -0.94 9.71
CA ILE A 53 -0.42 -1.69 8.47
C ILE A 53 -0.55 -3.19 8.75
N ASN A 54 -0.77 -3.94 7.68
CA ASN A 54 -0.89 -5.39 7.69
C ASN A 54 -0.39 -5.96 6.34
N VAL A 55 -0.42 -7.28 6.19
CA VAL A 55 0.00 -7.94 4.95
C VAL A 55 -0.75 -7.47 3.70
N GLU A 56 -2.02 -7.09 3.80
CA GLU A 56 -2.83 -6.59 2.67
C GLU A 56 -2.46 -5.17 2.23
N THR A 57 -1.65 -4.48 3.04
CA THR A 57 -1.12 -3.16 2.72
C THR A 57 -0.13 -3.24 1.56
N PHE A 58 0.57 -4.36 1.42
CA PHE A 58 1.53 -4.60 0.36
C PHE A 58 0.84 -5.28 -0.82
N THR A 59 1.14 -4.87 -2.04
CA THR A 59 0.63 -5.49 -3.27
C THR A 59 1.60 -6.54 -3.79
N GLN A 60 2.91 -6.30 -3.69
CA GLN A 60 3.91 -7.24 -4.15
C GLN A 60 3.97 -8.47 -3.27
N LEU A 61 3.83 -9.66 -3.88
CA LEU A 61 3.83 -10.94 -3.16
C LEU A 61 5.06 -11.09 -2.25
N LYS A 62 6.27 -10.80 -2.77
CA LYS A 62 7.51 -10.89 -2.00
C LYS A 62 7.54 -9.97 -0.77
N PHE A 63 6.92 -8.79 -0.86
CA PHE A 63 6.84 -7.84 0.26
C PHE A 63 5.77 -8.25 1.27
N ARG A 64 4.66 -8.85 0.82
CA ARG A 64 3.66 -9.44 1.71
C ARG A 64 4.26 -10.57 2.54
N GLU A 65 4.93 -11.52 1.88
CA GLU A 65 5.58 -12.67 2.53
C GLU A 65 6.62 -12.19 3.55
N LEU A 66 7.42 -11.19 3.18
CA LEU A 66 8.37 -10.56 4.09
C LEU A 66 7.70 -9.92 5.30
N PHE A 67 6.64 -9.15 5.07
CA PHE A 67 5.91 -8.49 6.15
C PHE A 67 5.17 -9.49 7.04
N GLU A 68 4.69 -10.62 6.51
CA GLU A 68 4.00 -11.65 7.30
C GLU A 68 4.92 -12.29 8.35
N VAL A 69 6.21 -12.47 8.02
CA VAL A 69 7.20 -12.95 9.00
C VAL A 69 7.51 -11.83 10.00
N LEU A 70 7.68 -10.60 9.50
CA LEU A 70 8.00 -9.43 10.32
C LEU A 70 6.93 -9.12 11.37
N ASP A 71 5.64 -9.22 11.01
CA ASP A 71 4.48 -8.94 11.87
C ASP A 71 4.39 -9.87 13.10
N LYS A 72 5.09 -11.01 13.05
CA LYS A 72 5.17 -11.99 14.14
C LYS A 72 6.31 -11.69 15.12
N LEU A 73 7.18 -10.73 14.81
CA LEU A 73 8.38 -10.41 15.60
C LEU A 73 8.17 -9.16 16.45
N GLU A 74 8.90 -9.08 17.56
CA GLU A 74 8.98 -7.86 18.36
C GLU A 74 9.92 -6.84 17.69
N ILE A 75 9.43 -5.62 17.55
CA ILE A 75 10.20 -4.51 16.99
C ILE A 75 11.33 -4.14 17.94
N SER A 76 12.56 -4.29 17.45
CA SER A 76 13.79 -4.09 18.21
C SER A 76 14.94 -3.69 17.28
N GLU A 77 16.08 -3.30 17.84
CA GLU A 77 17.28 -2.99 17.04
C GLU A 77 17.86 -4.23 16.35
N ASN A 78 17.62 -5.43 16.89
CA ASN A 78 18.09 -6.71 16.33
C ASN A 78 17.03 -7.36 15.41
N LEU A 79 16.09 -6.58 14.86
CA LEU A 79 14.98 -7.10 14.06
C LEU A 79 15.46 -7.94 12.88
N ILE A 80 16.50 -7.49 12.18
CA ILE A 80 17.07 -8.21 11.02
C ILE A 80 17.64 -9.56 11.46
N ASP A 81 18.44 -9.59 12.53
CA ASP A 81 19.02 -10.82 13.04
C ASP A 81 17.91 -11.81 13.41
N ASN A 82 16.89 -11.35 14.15
CA ASN A 82 15.74 -12.17 14.54
C ASN A 82 14.97 -12.72 13.32
N LEU A 83 14.87 -11.94 12.25
CA LEU A 83 14.21 -12.35 11.01
C LEU A 83 15.01 -13.41 10.23
N LEU A 84 16.33 -13.49 10.44
CA LEU A 84 17.23 -14.38 9.72
C LEU A 84 17.55 -15.69 10.46
N ILE A 85 17.31 -15.78 11.78
CA ILE A 85 17.72 -16.92 12.63
C ILE A 85 17.26 -18.28 12.08
N ASP A 86 16.03 -18.39 11.59
CA ASP A 86 15.43 -19.65 11.13
C ASP A 86 15.07 -19.65 9.63
N ASN A 87 15.58 -18.68 8.86
CA ASN A 87 15.25 -18.57 7.45
C ASN A 87 16.37 -19.18 6.59
N GLU A 88 16.07 -20.23 5.82
CA GLU A 88 17.02 -20.87 4.90
C GLU A 88 16.92 -20.35 3.46
N ASP A 89 15.92 -19.51 3.14
CA ASP A 89 15.72 -18.99 1.80
C ASP A 89 16.71 -17.87 1.47
N GLU A 90 17.71 -18.19 0.63
CA GLU A 90 18.72 -17.24 0.19
C GLU A 90 18.15 -16.06 -0.62
N GLU A 91 17.05 -16.23 -1.38
CA GLU A 91 16.42 -15.08 -2.04
C GLU A 91 15.86 -14.10 -1.03
N PHE A 92 15.23 -14.62 0.03
CA PHE A 92 14.66 -13.82 1.11
C PHE A 92 15.74 -13.07 1.91
N LYS A 93 16.84 -13.76 2.25
CA LYS A 93 17.99 -13.13 2.91
C LYS A 93 18.59 -12.01 2.07
N ASN A 94 18.78 -12.25 0.77
CA ASN A 94 19.32 -11.25 -0.15
C ASN A 94 18.38 -10.04 -0.27
N LEU A 95 17.06 -10.26 -0.25
CA LEU A 95 16.09 -9.18 -0.26
C LEU A 95 16.18 -8.33 1.01
N ILE A 96 16.23 -8.94 2.19
CA ILE A 96 16.41 -8.24 3.47
C ILE A 96 17.71 -7.45 3.45
N ALA A 97 18.82 -8.09 3.08
CA ALA A 97 20.13 -7.46 3.03
C ALA A 97 20.13 -6.23 2.12
N ALA A 98 19.52 -6.33 0.93
CA ALA A 98 19.39 -5.21 0.00
C ALA A 98 18.57 -4.06 0.61
N LEU A 99 17.41 -4.35 1.20
CA LEU A 99 16.53 -3.33 1.80
C LEU A 99 17.13 -2.68 3.06
N SER A 100 17.98 -3.41 3.79
CA SER A 100 18.57 -2.95 5.04
C SER A 100 19.72 -1.95 4.84
N VAL A 101 20.26 -1.83 3.63
CA VAL A 101 21.39 -0.93 3.33
C VAL A 101 21.12 0.03 2.19
N GLU A 102 20.00 -0.10 1.49
CA GLU A 102 19.67 0.78 0.38
C GLU A 102 19.41 2.22 0.86
N ASP A 103 20.08 3.17 0.22
CA ASP A 103 19.97 4.59 0.54
C ASP A 103 18.56 5.15 0.30
N PHE A 104 18.17 6.13 1.12
CA PHE A 104 16.94 6.88 0.96
C PHE A 104 17.12 8.02 -0.05
N LYS A 105 16.05 8.35 -0.77
CA LYS A 105 16.06 9.46 -1.75
C LYS A 105 16.17 10.83 -1.07
N ALA A 106 15.92 10.89 0.23
CA ALA A 106 15.95 12.10 1.04
C ALA A 106 16.45 11.77 2.45
N ASN A 107 16.70 12.80 3.26
CA ASN A 107 17.02 12.62 4.67
C ASN A 107 15.83 11.98 5.41
N VAL A 108 16.11 10.96 6.22
CA VAL A 108 15.09 10.25 7.00
C VAL A 108 14.81 11.05 8.27
N ASP A 109 13.81 11.93 8.17
CA ASP A 109 13.22 12.61 9.32
C ASP A 109 11.79 12.13 9.58
N LYS A 110 11.18 12.62 10.66
CA LYS A 110 9.80 12.27 11.02
C LYS A 110 8.80 12.60 9.89
N LYS A 111 8.99 13.71 9.18
CA LYS A 111 8.08 14.11 8.08
C LYS A 111 8.19 13.17 6.90
N TYR A 112 9.40 12.73 6.58
CA TYR A 112 9.65 11.73 5.55
C TYR A 112 8.95 10.42 5.88
N VAL A 113 9.16 9.89 7.10
CA VAL A 113 8.48 8.68 7.57
C VAL A 113 6.97 8.83 7.50
N ASP A 114 6.45 9.93 8.06
CA ASP A 114 5.01 10.19 8.03
C ASP A 114 4.45 10.24 6.60
N SER A 115 5.20 10.81 5.65
CA SER A 115 4.79 10.89 4.25
C SER A 115 4.72 9.52 3.56
N ILE A 116 5.72 8.65 3.80
CA ILE A 116 5.81 7.33 3.20
C ILE A 116 4.69 6.41 3.73
N PHE A 117 4.53 6.33 5.05
CA PHE A 117 3.51 5.46 5.64
C PHE A 117 2.09 5.99 5.39
N ALA A 118 1.87 7.30 5.44
CA ALA A 118 0.57 7.86 5.06
C ALA A 118 0.22 7.52 3.61
N ARG A 119 1.19 7.63 2.69
CA ARG A 119 0.99 7.26 1.28
C ARG A 119 0.74 5.76 1.09
N LEU A 120 1.48 4.92 1.80
CA LEU A 120 1.31 3.46 1.76
C LEU A 120 -0.10 3.06 2.18
N ILE A 121 -0.56 3.58 3.33
CA ILE A 121 -1.90 3.28 3.84
C ILE A 121 -2.97 3.89 2.93
N GLU A 122 -2.78 5.10 2.40
CA GLU A 122 -3.73 5.73 1.45
C GLU A 122 -3.97 4.84 0.22
N LEU A 123 -2.91 4.25 -0.34
CA LEU A 123 -3.00 3.35 -1.47
C LEU A 123 -3.76 2.06 -1.12
N SER A 124 -3.47 1.48 0.04
CA SER A 124 -4.20 0.32 0.58
C SER A 124 -5.68 0.61 0.78
N THR A 125 -6.00 1.70 1.50
CA THR A 125 -7.37 2.16 1.71
C THR A 125 -8.11 2.42 0.40
N SER A 126 -7.42 2.94 -0.63
CA SER A 126 -8.01 3.14 -1.96
C SER A 126 -8.47 1.83 -2.62
N ARG A 127 -7.76 0.71 -2.39
CA ARG A 127 -8.20 -0.61 -2.87
C ARG A 127 -9.42 -1.08 -2.11
N THR A 128 -9.39 -1.01 -0.78
CA THR A 128 -10.54 -1.39 0.07
C THR A 128 -11.80 -0.61 -0.30
N ILE A 129 -11.67 0.70 -0.56
CA ILE A 129 -12.78 1.54 -1.04
C ILE A 129 -13.32 1.06 -2.39
N ALA A 130 -12.45 0.69 -3.33
CA ALA A 130 -12.87 0.19 -4.64
C ALA A 130 -13.65 -1.14 -4.50
N ASP A 131 -13.19 -2.02 -3.63
CA ASP A 131 -13.85 -3.29 -3.34
C ASP A 131 -15.21 -3.09 -2.67
N LEU A 132 -15.31 -2.20 -1.68
CA LEU A 132 -16.58 -1.85 -1.03
C LEU A 132 -17.58 -1.23 -2.00
N LYS A 133 -17.14 -0.31 -2.87
CA LYS A 133 -17.99 0.27 -3.92
C LYS A 133 -18.50 -0.81 -4.88
N SER A 134 -17.64 -1.75 -5.27
CA SER A 134 -18.02 -2.90 -6.12
C SER A 134 -19.06 -3.80 -5.44
N GLN A 135 -18.94 -4.02 -4.13
CA GLN A 135 -19.91 -4.79 -3.35
C GLN A 135 -21.25 -4.05 -3.24
N LEU A 136 -21.24 -2.76 -2.89
CA LEU A 136 -22.45 -1.93 -2.81
C LEU A 136 -23.23 -1.89 -4.12
N GLN A 137 -22.54 -1.81 -5.28
CA GLN A 137 -23.20 -1.81 -6.60
C GLN A 137 -23.92 -3.12 -6.92
N ARG A 138 -23.54 -4.23 -6.28
CA ARG A 138 -24.13 -5.57 -6.52
C ARG A 138 -25.25 -5.90 -5.54
N LEU A 139 -25.26 -5.28 -4.37
CA LEU A 139 -26.34 -5.41 -3.39
C LEU A 139 -27.57 -4.66 -3.91
N GLU A 140 -28.68 -5.38 -4.11
CA GLU A 140 -29.93 -4.71 -4.52
C GLU A 140 -30.48 -3.86 -3.36
N PRO A 141 -30.81 -2.58 -3.59
CA PRO A 141 -31.25 -1.64 -2.56
C PRO A 141 -32.45 -2.15 -1.73
N ASP A 142 -33.32 -2.95 -2.37
CA ASP A 142 -34.63 -3.32 -1.84
C ASP A 142 -34.63 -4.64 -1.05
N SER A 143 -33.50 -5.36 -0.99
CA SER A 143 -33.45 -6.73 -0.43
C SER A 143 -32.85 -6.83 0.97
N ASN A 144 -32.01 -5.88 1.41
CA ASN A 144 -31.41 -5.85 2.76
C ASN A 144 -30.89 -4.44 3.13
N SER A 145 -31.80 -3.50 3.42
CA SER A 145 -31.46 -2.08 3.67
C SER A 145 -30.40 -1.87 4.77
N LYS A 146 -30.41 -2.69 5.84
CA LYS A 146 -29.47 -2.55 6.96
C LYS A 146 -28.02 -2.91 6.59
N ASP A 147 -27.81 -3.92 5.77
CA ASP A 147 -26.46 -4.34 5.36
C ASP A 147 -25.88 -3.35 4.36
N HIS A 148 -26.72 -2.85 3.45
CA HIS A 148 -26.35 -1.78 2.54
C HIS A 148 -25.99 -0.50 3.31
N ASP A 149 -26.82 -0.06 4.26
CA ASP A 149 -26.57 1.14 5.07
C ASP A 149 -25.25 1.02 5.85
N LYS A 150 -24.96 -0.14 6.44
CA LYS A 150 -23.70 -0.38 7.16
C LYS A 150 -22.49 -0.26 6.23
N LEU A 151 -22.51 -0.96 5.09
CA LEU A 151 -21.40 -0.89 4.12
C LEU A 151 -21.21 0.52 3.56
N PHE A 152 -22.29 1.28 3.43
CA PHE A 152 -22.22 2.68 3.02
C PHE A 152 -21.57 3.57 4.10
N GLN A 153 -21.87 3.35 5.38
CA GLN A 153 -21.18 4.04 6.47
C GLN A 153 -19.70 3.69 6.53
N ASP A 154 -19.35 2.39 6.46
CA ASP A 154 -17.96 1.93 6.41
C ASP A 154 -17.19 2.58 5.24
N LEU A 155 -17.86 2.72 4.08
CA LEU A 155 -17.29 3.40 2.93
C LEU A 155 -17.02 4.89 3.19
N LEU A 156 -17.95 5.60 3.83
CA LEU A 156 -17.77 7.03 4.17
C LEU A 156 -16.60 7.21 5.14
N GLU A 157 -16.52 6.38 6.18
CA GLU A 157 -15.42 6.41 7.15
C GLU A 157 -14.06 6.21 6.48
N LEU A 158 -13.96 5.25 5.56
CA LEU A 158 -12.72 5.01 4.82
C LEU A 158 -12.37 6.16 3.86
N GLU A 159 -13.36 6.82 3.24
CA GLU A 159 -13.10 7.99 2.39
C GLU A 159 -12.59 9.20 3.20
N GLU A 160 -13.15 9.42 4.40
CA GLU A 160 -12.65 10.44 5.33
C GLU A 160 -11.23 10.12 5.79
N TYR A 161 -10.99 8.87 6.19
CA TYR A 161 -9.65 8.41 6.58
C TYR A 161 -8.64 8.56 5.45
N ARG A 162 -8.99 8.16 4.22
CA ARG A 162 -8.14 8.33 3.04
C ARG A 162 -7.80 9.79 2.77
N ARG A 163 -8.76 10.70 2.97
CA ARG A 163 -8.51 12.14 2.84
C ARG A 163 -7.50 12.63 3.86
N ALA A 164 -7.64 12.25 5.13
CA ALA A 164 -6.69 12.61 6.19
C ALA A 164 -5.27 12.07 5.90
N LEU A 165 -5.17 10.82 5.43
CA LEU A 165 -3.90 10.22 5.01
C LEU A 165 -3.25 11.00 3.86
N ARG A 166 -4.05 11.43 2.88
CA ARG A 166 -3.53 12.22 1.76
C ARG A 166 -2.97 13.58 2.21
N GLU A 167 -3.66 14.26 3.13
CA GLU A 167 -3.18 15.51 3.72
C GLU A 167 -1.87 15.30 4.50
N LYS A 168 -1.75 14.17 5.22
CA LYS A 168 -0.53 13.79 5.93
C LYS A 168 0.61 13.41 4.98
N ALA A 169 0.33 12.69 3.91
CA ALA A 169 1.30 12.32 2.88
C ALA A 169 1.90 13.54 2.18
N MET A 170 1.12 14.61 2.02
CA MET A 170 1.57 15.89 1.45
C MET A 170 2.33 16.78 2.45
N GLY A 171 2.41 16.39 3.73
CA GLY A 171 3.02 17.19 4.79
C GLY A 171 2.22 18.46 5.15
N THR A 172 0.91 18.46 4.87
CA THR A 172 0.00 19.59 5.09
C THR A 172 -0.80 19.50 6.40
N SER A 173 -0.45 18.57 7.29
CA SER A 173 -1.08 18.35 8.60
C SER A 173 -0.40 19.07 9.74
#